data_AF-A0A8J8W5L1-F1
#
_entry.id   AF-A0A8J8W5L1-F1
#
_cell.length_a   1.000
_cell.length_b   1.000
_cell.length_c   1.000
_cell.angle_alpha   90.00
_cell.angle_beta   90.00
_cell.angle_gamma   90.00
#
_symmetry.space_group_name_H-M   'P 1'
#
loop_
_entity.id
_entity.type
_entity.pdbx_description
1 polymer ?
#
loop_
_entity_poly.entity_id
_entity_poly.type
_entity_poly.pdbx_seq_one_letter_code
_entity_poly.pdbx_strand_id
1 'polypeptide(L)'
;MTALLVRTVVGLPLQIYTKYNARRERDIAPLKQAWATWASAEKEKQLRGASTLTKALRNGDINKHFRERLQVLNRDWRISLLYRYLPIVQLPVWIVFMESIRGMSGNKNGLLPWLLSLVEGGNEATNSLHLTVEPTFATEGALWFPDLLVGDSTGILPALLTASILLNVQTGWKMTPRADIADMPRREMFQAFSKNGLRVFIQVLALNVGLSSWFYDMPSALMIYWISSSNIATLQNLFLEKNLFTKPPMPLASRRYVEFHNPDAQDPFRVKLR
;
A
#
# COMPACT_ATOMS: atom_id res chain seq x y z
N MET A 1 -6.02 8.65 23.03
CA MET A 1 -5.56 9.99 22.56
C MET A 1 -4.28 9.93 21.74
N THR A 2 -3.23 9.21 22.19
CA THR A 2 -1.94 9.06 21.48
C THR A 2 -2.06 8.63 20.02
N ALA A 3 -2.88 7.60 19.73
CA ALA A 3 -3.13 7.13 18.35
C ALA A 3 -3.63 8.24 17.41
N LEU A 4 -4.46 9.15 17.92
CA LEU A 4 -5.02 10.25 17.13
C LEU A 4 -3.96 11.30 16.84
N LEU A 5 -3.17 11.69 17.82
CA LEU A 5 -2.09 12.66 17.65
C LEU A 5 -1.05 12.19 16.64
N VAL A 6 -0.57 10.95 16.76
CA VAL A 6 0.42 10.38 15.84
C VAL A 6 -0.10 10.37 14.40
N ARG A 7 -1.37 9.96 14.22
CA ARG A 7 -1.99 9.88 12.88
C ARG A 7 -2.33 11.24 12.30
N THR A 8 -2.60 12.26 13.10
CA THR A 8 -2.91 13.61 12.60
C THR A 8 -1.65 14.41 12.31
N VAL A 9 -0.64 14.33 13.18
CA VAL A 9 0.61 15.09 13.05
C VAL A 9 1.57 14.47 12.04
N VAL A 10 1.72 13.14 12.05
CA VAL A 10 2.69 12.45 11.18
C VAL A 10 2.00 11.73 10.03
N GLY A 11 0.98 10.92 10.35
CA GLY A 11 0.34 10.05 9.36
C GLY A 11 -0.39 10.80 8.25
N LEU A 12 -1.20 11.79 8.61
CA LEU A 12 -2.07 12.54 7.69
C LEU A 12 -1.29 13.38 6.66
N PRO A 13 -0.29 14.22 7.03
CA PRO A 13 0.45 14.97 6.02
C PRO A 13 1.22 14.05 5.07
N LEU A 14 1.78 12.95 5.59
CA LEU A 14 2.44 11.92 4.79
C LEU A 14 1.47 11.27 3.79
N GLN A 15 0.27 10.94 4.25
CA GLN A 15 -0.79 10.36 3.44
C GLN A 15 -1.31 11.33 2.37
N ILE A 16 -1.45 12.62 2.69
CA ILE A 16 -1.80 13.66 1.71
C ILE A 16 -0.73 13.74 0.64
N TYR A 17 0.54 13.84 1.02
CA TYR A 17 1.65 13.95 0.07
C TYR A 17 1.75 12.73 -0.85
N THR A 18 1.58 11.52 -0.31
CA THR A 18 1.61 10.28 -1.11
C THR A 18 0.43 10.19 -2.08
N LYS A 19 -0.79 10.46 -1.61
CA LYS A 19 -1.98 10.45 -2.48
C LYS A 19 -1.93 11.54 -3.55
N TYR A 20 -1.42 12.73 -3.22
CA TYR A 20 -1.26 13.84 -4.16
C TYR A 20 -0.29 13.47 -5.30
N ASN A 21 0.89 12.93 -4.98
CA ASN A 21 1.83 12.48 -6.02
C ASN A 21 1.32 11.28 -6.82
N ALA A 22 0.66 10.32 -6.15
CA ALA A 22 0.03 9.19 -6.85
C ALA A 22 -1.05 9.66 -7.83
N ARG A 23 -1.78 10.73 -7.51
CA ARG A 23 -2.75 11.32 -8.42
C ARG A 23 -2.08 11.92 -9.66
N ARG A 24 -1.04 12.73 -9.47
CA ARG A 24 -0.28 13.33 -10.59
C ARG A 24 0.29 12.27 -11.51
N GLU A 25 0.76 11.16 -10.94
CA GLU A 25 1.20 10.01 -11.74
C GLU A 25 0.07 9.38 -12.57
N ARG A 26 -1.14 9.25 -12.01
CA ARG A 26 -2.31 8.76 -12.76
C ARG A 26 -2.70 9.71 -13.89
N ASP A 27 -2.60 11.02 -13.67
CA ASP A 27 -2.95 12.00 -14.70
C ASP A 27 -1.99 11.92 -15.90
N ILE A 28 -0.69 11.64 -15.69
CA ILE A 28 0.27 11.45 -16.80
C ILE A 28 0.35 10.01 -17.33
N ALA A 29 -0.40 9.07 -16.77
CA ALA A 29 -0.42 7.68 -17.20
C ALA A 29 -0.65 7.50 -18.72
N PRO A 30 -1.61 8.19 -19.38
CA PRO A 30 -1.80 8.05 -20.83
C PRO A 30 -0.58 8.51 -21.64
N LEU A 31 0.16 9.54 -21.19
CA LEU A 31 1.39 9.97 -21.85
C LEU A 31 2.50 8.92 -21.72
N LYS A 32 2.66 8.34 -20.52
CA LYS A 32 3.59 7.22 -20.31
C LYS A 32 3.25 6.03 -21.20
N GLN A 33 1.96 5.74 -21.36
CA GLN A 33 1.48 4.68 -22.23
C GLN A 33 1.76 4.97 -23.71
N ALA A 34 1.55 6.20 -24.18
CA ALA A 34 1.88 6.59 -25.55
C ALA A 34 3.37 6.39 -25.85
N TRP A 35 4.26 6.83 -24.96
CA TRP A 35 5.69 6.58 -25.09
C TRP A 35 6.05 5.09 -25.08
N ALA A 36 5.34 4.27 -24.30
CA ALA A 36 5.54 2.82 -24.29
C ALA A 36 5.14 2.19 -25.64
N THR A 37 4.02 2.63 -26.22
CA THR A 37 3.58 2.15 -27.55
C THR A 37 4.54 2.57 -28.66
N TRP A 38 5.05 3.80 -28.62
CA TRP A 38 6.10 4.27 -29.53
C TRP A 38 7.36 3.41 -29.40
N ALA A 39 7.83 3.16 -28.18
CA ALA A 39 9.04 2.36 -27.95
C ALA A 39 8.88 0.92 -28.44
N SER A 40 7.69 0.32 -28.32
CA SER A 40 7.43 -1.01 -28.90
C SER A 40 7.41 -1.00 -30.43
N ALA A 41 6.81 0.01 -31.05
CA ALA A 41 6.76 0.14 -32.50
C ALA A 41 8.16 0.40 -33.10
N GLU A 42 8.97 1.21 -32.43
CA GLU A 42 10.33 1.51 -32.87
C GLU A 42 11.24 0.28 -32.77
N LYS A 43 11.10 -0.51 -31.70
CA LYS A 43 11.75 -1.81 -31.59
C LYS A 43 11.37 -2.72 -32.75
N GLU A 44 10.08 -2.82 -33.07
CA GLU A 44 9.66 -3.67 -34.18
C GLU A 44 10.29 -3.22 -35.52
N LYS A 45 10.32 -1.92 -35.80
CA LYS A 45 10.93 -1.38 -37.02
C LYS A 45 12.44 -1.58 -37.09
N GLN A 46 13.17 -1.22 -36.03
CA GLN A 46 14.64 -1.21 -36.03
C GLN A 46 15.27 -2.60 -35.83
N LEU A 47 14.53 -3.55 -35.26
CA LEU A 47 15.01 -4.91 -35.01
C LEU A 47 14.67 -5.88 -36.15
N ARG A 48 13.80 -5.50 -37.09
CA ARG A 48 13.52 -6.29 -38.31
C ARG A 48 14.80 -6.46 -39.12
N GLY A 49 15.14 -7.72 -39.44
CA GLY A 49 16.32 -8.07 -40.23
C GLY A 49 17.68 -7.91 -39.54
N ALA A 50 17.75 -7.44 -38.28
CA ALA A 50 19.01 -7.26 -37.56
C ALA A 50 19.52 -8.57 -36.92
N SER A 51 20.85 -8.73 -36.85
CA SER A 51 21.50 -9.83 -36.13
C SER A 51 21.29 -9.72 -34.61
N THR A 52 21.43 -10.82 -33.87
CA THR A 52 21.13 -10.91 -32.42
C THR A 52 21.93 -9.91 -31.59
N LEU A 53 23.22 -9.71 -31.89
CA LEU A 53 24.07 -8.73 -31.22
C LEU A 53 23.59 -7.29 -31.47
N THR A 54 23.30 -6.95 -32.73
CA THR A 54 22.78 -5.63 -33.11
C THR A 54 21.42 -5.36 -32.48
N LYS A 55 20.57 -6.39 -32.35
CA LYS A 55 19.28 -6.28 -31.65
C LYS A 55 19.45 -5.94 -30.18
N ALA A 56 20.42 -6.56 -29.48
CA ALA A 56 20.67 -6.29 -28.06
C ALA A 56 21.14 -4.84 -27.84
N LEU A 57 22.08 -4.36 -28.66
CA LEU A 57 22.59 -2.98 -28.59
C LEU A 57 21.48 -1.95 -28.87
N ARG A 58 20.77 -2.09 -29.99
CA ARG A 58 19.65 -1.20 -30.35
C ARG A 58 18.53 -1.20 -29.32
N ASN A 59 18.23 -2.35 -28.72
CA ASN A 59 17.28 -2.44 -27.62
C ASN A 59 17.72 -1.62 -26.40
N GLY A 60 19.02 -1.62 -26.09
CA GLY A 60 19.61 -0.80 -25.04
C GLY A 60 19.38 0.69 -25.29
N ASP A 61 19.68 1.15 -26.51
CA ASP A 61 19.53 2.56 -26.90
C ASP A 61 18.08 3.03 -26.88
N ILE A 62 17.15 2.24 -27.45
CA ILE A 62 15.71 2.56 -27.43
C ILE A 62 15.21 2.62 -25.98
N ASN A 63 15.62 1.66 -25.13
CA ASN A 63 15.23 1.65 -23.72
C ASN A 63 15.81 2.85 -22.96
N LYS A 64 17.04 3.28 -23.29
CA LYS A 64 17.69 4.44 -22.70
C LYS A 64 16.92 5.72 -23.06
N HIS A 65 16.63 5.94 -24.34
CA HIS A 65 15.83 7.08 -24.81
C HIS A 65 14.43 7.09 -24.19
N PHE A 66 13.78 5.93 -24.10
CA PHE A 66 12.49 5.80 -23.43
C PHE A 66 12.56 6.23 -21.95
N ARG A 67 13.59 5.76 -21.22
CA ARG A 67 13.79 6.11 -19.79
C ARG A 67 14.10 7.59 -19.61
N GLU A 68 14.96 8.17 -20.44
CA GLU A 68 15.29 9.60 -20.42
C GLU A 68 14.04 10.46 -20.61
N ARG A 69 13.20 10.13 -21.61
CA ARG A 69 11.93 10.84 -21.85
C ARG A 69 10.96 10.70 -20.67
N LEU A 70 10.85 9.53 -20.08
CA LEU A 70 10.05 9.34 -18.87
C LEU A 70 10.58 10.14 -17.68
N GLN A 71 11.90 10.27 -17.55
CA GLN A 71 12.53 11.01 -16.46
C GLN A 71 12.31 12.51 -16.61
N VAL A 72 12.43 13.05 -17.83
CA VAL A 72 12.07 14.43 -18.16
C VAL A 72 10.60 14.68 -17.87
N LEU A 73 9.70 13.80 -18.35
CA LEU A 73 8.26 13.93 -18.10
C LEU A 73 7.92 13.94 -16.60
N ASN A 74 8.52 13.04 -15.82
CA ASN A 74 8.32 13.01 -14.37
C ASN A 74 8.88 14.27 -13.69
N ARG A 75 10.00 14.82 -14.17
CA ARG A 75 10.60 16.05 -13.65
C ARG A 75 9.71 17.26 -13.93
N ASP A 76 9.20 17.38 -15.15
CA ASP A 76 8.32 18.46 -15.58
C ASP A 76 7.00 18.44 -14.78
N TRP A 77 6.46 17.23 -14.56
CA TRP A 77 5.30 17.02 -13.70
C TRP A 77 5.65 16.89 -12.22
N ARG A 78 6.87 17.26 -11.79
CA ARG A 78 7.40 17.22 -10.41
C ARG A 78 6.96 16.01 -9.57
N ILE A 79 6.93 14.82 -10.17
CA ILE A 79 6.60 13.58 -9.46
C ILE A 79 7.89 13.13 -8.77
N SER A 80 7.92 13.21 -7.44
CA SER A 80 9.03 12.66 -6.66
C SER A 80 9.10 11.14 -6.84
N LEU A 81 10.26 10.50 -6.69
CA LEU A 81 10.32 9.02 -6.57
C LEU A 81 10.06 8.58 -5.12
N LEU A 82 10.35 9.48 -4.18
CA LEU A 82 10.30 9.23 -2.75
C LEU A 82 8.89 8.85 -2.28
N TYR A 83 7.80 9.40 -2.85
CA TYR A 83 6.44 9.11 -2.39
C TYR A 83 6.07 7.61 -2.42
N ARG A 84 6.74 6.79 -3.24
CA ARG A 84 6.51 5.35 -3.30
C ARG A 84 7.00 4.63 -2.04
N TYR A 85 8.05 5.16 -1.41
CA TYR A 85 8.68 4.57 -0.22
C TYR A 85 8.19 5.22 1.08
N LEU A 86 7.54 6.38 1.00
CA LEU A 86 7.01 7.09 2.17
C LEU A 86 6.13 6.24 3.10
N PRO A 87 5.26 5.33 2.62
CA PRO A 87 4.50 4.45 3.51
C PRO A 87 5.37 3.53 4.38
N ILE A 88 6.58 3.18 3.93
CA ILE A 88 7.52 2.34 4.69
C ILE A 88 8.10 3.14 5.87
N VAL A 89 8.28 4.45 5.70
CA VAL A 89 8.79 5.35 6.76
C VAL A 89 7.80 5.47 7.93
N GLN A 90 6.52 5.19 7.72
CA GLN A 90 5.51 5.16 8.79
C GLN A 90 5.68 3.94 9.71
N LEU A 91 6.23 2.83 9.22
CA LEU A 91 6.33 1.58 9.97
C LEU A 91 7.22 1.70 11.23
N PRO A 92 8.43 2.29 11.18
CA PRO A 92 9.25 2.50 12.38
C PRO A 92 8.53 3.29 13.47
N VAL A 93 7.83 4.37 13.09
CA VAL A 93 7.06 5.19 14.05
C VAL A 93 6.00 4.32 14.73
N TRP A 94 5.26 3.53 13.96
CA TRP A 94 4.27 2.62 14.51
C TRP A 94 4.88 1.54 15.41
N ILE A 95 6.03 0.96 15.03
CA ILE A 95 6.76 -0.04 15.84
C ILE A 95 7.16 0.56 17.18
N VAL A 96 7.71 1.78 17.20
CA VAL A 96 8.11 2.46 18.45
C VAL A 96 6.90 2.60 19.37
N PHE A 97 5.76 3.11 18.90
CA PHE A 97 4.56 3.23 19.73
C PHE A 97 4.01 1.87 20.19
N MET A 98 4.05 0.86 19.33
CA MET A 98 3.61 -0.49 19.69
C MET A 98 4.49 -1.10 20.77
N GLU A 99 5.81 -0.90 20.69
CA GLU A 99 6.75 -1.39 21.70
C GLU A 99 6.61 -0.60 23.01
N SER A 100 6.46 0.74 22.95
CA SER A 100 6.26 1.55 24.15
C SER A 100 5.03 1.10 24.93
N ILE A 101 3.88 0.95 24.26
CA ILE A 101 2.64 0.47 24.93
C ILE A 101 2.84 -0.95 25.45
N ARG A 102 3.48 -1.83 24.66
CA ARG A 102 3.76 -3.22 25.08
C ARG A 102 4.62 -3.28 26.34
N GLY A 103 5.69 -2.49 26.39
CA GLY A 103 6.58 -2.38 27.55
C GLY A 103 5.86 -1.82 28.77
N MET A 104 5.04 -0.78 28.59
CA MET A 104 4.19 -0.22 29.66
C MET A 104 3.14 -1.22 30.16
N SER A 105 2.70 -2.15 29.31
CA SER A 105 1.83 -3.26 29.69
C SER A 105 2.56 -4.43 30.38
N GLY A 106 3.88 -4.35 30.57
CA GLY A 106 4.67 -5.39 31.23
C GLY A 106 4.99 -6.62 30.38
N ASN A 107 4.64 -6.62 29.09
CA ASN A 107 4.97 -7.71 28.20
C ASN A 107 6.38 -7.49 27.61
N LYS A 108 7.31 -8.40 27.93
CA LYS A 108 8.75 -8.26 27.63
C LYS A 108 9.17 -8.84 26.28
N ASN A 109 8.25 -9.51 25.58
CA ASN A 109 8.53 -10.20 24.31
C ASN A 109 8.17 -9.31 23.10
N GLY A 110 8.97 -8.27 22.89
CA GLY A 110 8.78 -7.30 21.80
C GLY A 110 9.60 -7.55 20.54
N LEU A 111 9.26 -6.83 19.46
CA LEU A 111 10.00 -6.89 18.20
C LEU A 111 11.30 -6.09 18.25
N LEU A 112 11.33 -4.98 19.00
CA LEU A 112 12.53 -4.16 19.15
C LEU A 112 13.63 -4.86 19.96
N PRO A 113 13.34 -5.48 21.13
CA PRO A 113 14.33 -6.29 21.85
C PRO A 113 14.87 -7.45 21.00
N TRP A 114 14.02 -8.10 20.20
CA TRP A 114 14.45 -9.14 19.27
C TRP A 114 15.38 -8.59 18.17
N LEU A 115 15.02 -7.46 17.53
CA LEU A 115 15.88 -6.80 16.53
C LEU A 115 17.21 -6.32 17.13
N LEU A 116 17.18 -5.75 18.34
CA LEU A 116 18.39 -5.33 19.05
C LEU A 116 19.25 -6.52 19.45
N SER A 117 18.64 -7.64 19.87
CA SER A 117 19.39 -8.88 20.17
C SER A 117 20.14 -9.44 18.95
N LEU A 118 19.61 -9.23 17.74
CA LEU A 118 20.27 -9.61 16.47
C LEU A 118 21.44 -8.70 16.11
N VAL A 119 21.39 -7.43 16.52
CA VAL A 119 22.41 -6.41 16.21
C VAL A 119 23.52 -6.38 17.27
N GLU A 120 23.16 -6.52 18.55
CA GLU A 120 24.07 -6.39 19.70
C GLU A 120 24.59 -7.73 20.22
N GLY A 121 24.14 -8.87 19.67
CA GLY A 121 24.82 -10.15 19.82
C GLY A 121 24.74 -10.79 21.21
N GLY A 122 23.65 -10.62 21.96
CA GLY A 122 23.41 -11.36 23.21
C GLY A 122 22.55 -10.62 24.24
N ASN A 123 22.08 -11.37 25.25
CA ASN A 123 21.02 -11.11 26.25
C ASN A 123 21.10 -9.81 27.10
N GLU A 124 22.04 -8.90 26.83
CA GLU A 124 22.21 -7.62 27.55
C GLU A 124 21.17 -6.58 27.10
N ALA A 125 20.78 -6.59 25.82
CA ALA A 125 19.79 -5.66 25.24
C ALA A 125 18.37 -5.83 25.82
N THR A 126 18.04 -7.03 26.30
CA THR A 126 16.73 -7.33 26.90
C THR A 126 16.57 -6.77 28.31
N ASN A 127 17.66 -6.47 29.01
CA ASN A 127 17.63 -5.92 30.37
C ASN A 127 17.62 -4.37 30.40
N SER A 128 18.16 -3.71 29.37
CA SER A 128 18.27 -2.24 29.32
C SER A 128 16.98 -1.52 28.92
N LEU A 129 16.02 -2.22 28.28
CA LEU A 129 14.74 -1.69 27.84
C LEU A 129 13.57 -2.07 28.78
N HIS A 130 13.85 -2.25 30.07
CA HIS A 130 12.82 -2.47 31.08
C HIS A 130 12.05 -1.17 31.34
N LEU A 131 11.05 -0.88 30.50
CA LEU A 131 10.04 0.12 30.86
C LEU A 131 9.27 -0.40 32.08
N THR A 132 9.25 0.40 33.14
CA THR A 132 8.42 0.14 34.32
C THR A 132 6.97 0.07 33.89
N VAL A 133 6.27 -0.99 34.30
CA VAL A 133 4.83 -1.16 34.08
C VAL A 133 4.11 0.05 34.64
N GLU A 134 3.27 0.70 33.84
CA GLU A 134 2.53 1.86 34.30
C GLU A 134 1.33 1.40 35.14
N PRO A 135 1.27 1.71 36.44
CA PRO A 135 0.23 1.17 37.32
C PRO A 135 -1.17 1.72 37.02
N THR A 136 -1.26 2.89 36.40
CA THR A 136 -2.51 3.53 35.96
C THR A 136 -3.27 2.69 34.93
N PHE A 137 -2.56 1.92 34.09
CA PHE A 137 -3.17 1.02 33.10
C PHE A 137 -4.01 -0.09 33.75
N ALA A 138 -3.70 -0.49 34.99
CA ALA A 138 -4.48 -1.50 35.70
C ALA A 138 -5.87 -0.98 36.13
N THR A 139 -6.05 0.34 36.20
CA THR A 139 -7.27 0.98 36.74
C THR A 139 -8.05 1.80 35.70
N GLU A 140 -7.46 2.06 34.54
CA GLU A 140 -8.03 2.92 33.49
C GLU A 140 -8.86 2.16 32.43
N GLY A 141 -9.22 0.91 32.69
CA GLY A 141 -10.07 0.13 31.78
C GLY A 141 -11.47 0.75 31.59
N ALA A 142 -12.17 0.28 30.56
CA ALA A 142 -13.49 0.79 30.20
C ALA A 142 -14.45 -0.34 29.82
N LEU A 143 -15.74 -0.11 30.06
CA LEU A 143 -16.84 -1.04 29.76
C LEU A 143 -16.64 -2.44 30.37
N TRP A 144 -16.27 -3.45 29.56
CA TRP A 144 -16.15 -4.86 29.95
C TRP A 144 -14.71 -5.30 30.21
N PHE A 145 -13.71 -4.44 29.97
CA PHE A 145 -12.30 -4.69 30.26
C PHE A 145 -11.82 -3.68 31.32
N PRO A 146 -11.86 -4.04 32.63
CA PRO A 146 -11.47 -3.12 33.70
C PRO A 146 -9.95 -2.92 33.82
N ASP A 147 -9.17 -3.88 33.32
CA ASP A 147 -7.71 -3.85 33.33
C ASP A 147 -7.16 -3.84 31.90
N LEU A 148 -6.34 -2.85 31.56
CA LEU A 148 -5.73 -2.71 30.24
C LEU A 148 -4.47 -3.56 30.05
N LEU A 149 -3.90 -4.09 31.13
CA LEU A 149 -2.70 -4.92 31.14
C LEU A 149 -3.00 -6.35 30.72
N VAL A 150 -4.20 -6.83 31.04
CA VAL A 150 -4.64 -8.21 30.79
C VAL A 150 -5.30 -8.30 29.41
N GLY A 151 -5.22 -9.49 28.81
CA GLY A 151 -5.99 -9.82 27.61
C GLY A 151 -7.50 -9.77 27.86
N ASP A 152 -8.24 -9.41 26.82
CA ASP A 152 -9.70 -9.50 26.85
C ASP A 152 -10.13 -10.97 26.91
N SER A 153 -10.78 -11.37 27.99
CA SER A 153 -11.29 -12.73 28.21
C SER A 153 -12.61 -13.02 27.48
N THR A 154 -13.25 -12.01 26.89
CA THR A 154 -14.56 -12.14 26.22
C THR A 154 -14.45 -12.38 24.71
N GLY A 155 -13.38 -11.90 24.09
CA GLY A 155 -13.06 -12.15 22.68
C GLY A 155 -13.61 -11.09 21.75
N ILE A 156 -14.22 -10.08 22.36
CA ILE A 156 -14.81 -8.94 21.67
C ILE A 156 -13.70 -8.04 21.14
N LEU A 157 -12.68 -7.71 21.94
CA LEU A 157 -11.57 -6.87 21.51
C LEU A 157 -10.72 -7.52 20.40
N PRO A 158 -10.36 -8.82 20.43
CA PRO A 158 -9.64 -9.45 19.33
C PRO A 158 -10.46 -9.49 18.04
N ALA A 159 -11.77 -9.73 18.15
CA ALA A 159 -12.69 -9.68 17.01
C ALA A 159 -12.79 -8.26 16.42
N LEU A 160 -12.94 -7.23 17.27
CA LEU A 160 -12.98 -5.82 16.86
C LEU A 160 -11.67 -5.37 16.23
N LEU A 161 -10.52 -5.80 16.77
CA LEU A 161 -9.21 -5.56 16.21
C LEU A 161 -9.12 -6.12 14.79
N THR A 162 -9.49 -7.38 14.63
CA THR A 162 -9.49 -8.08 13.35
C THR A 162 -10.39 -7.36 12.35
N ALA A 163 -11.63 -7.04 12.74
CA ALA A 163 -12.58 -6.32 11.91
C ALA A 163 -12.04 -4.94 11.49
N SER A 164 -11.41 -4.21 12.42
CA SER A 164 -10.84 -2.89 12.16
C SER A 164 -9.67 -2.95 11.17
N ILE A 165 -8.78 -3.93 11.29
CA ILE A 165 -7.66 -4.14 10.34
C ILE A 165 -8.21 -4.55 8.97
N LEU A 166 -9.14 -5.50 8.92
CA LEU A 166 -9.75 -5.95 7.66
C LEU A 166 -10.44 -4.79 6.94
N LEU A 167 -11.22 -3.98 7.65
CA LEU A 167 -11.88 -2.80 7.11
C LEU A 167 -10.86 -1.77 6.60
N ASN A 168 -9.75 -1.57 7.31
CA ASN A 168 -8.68 -0.68 6.87
C ASN A 168 -8.00 -1.16 5.57
N VAL A 169 -7.72 -2.46 5.46
CA VAL A 169 -7.12 -3.07 4.26
C VAL A 169 -8.09 -3.02 3.08
N GLN A 170 -9.37 -3.35 3.30
CA GLN A 170 -10.38 -3.34 2.25
C GLN A 170 -10.62 -1.95 1.68
N THR A 171 -10.62 -0.91 2.52
CA THR A 171 -10.78 0.48 2.08
C THR A 171 -9.53 1.06 1.43
N GLY A 172 -8.34 0.73 1.95
CA GLY A 172 -7.07 1.24 1.41
C GLY A 172 -6.59 0.57 0.12
N TRP A 173 -6.88 -0.73 -0.06
CA TRP A 173 -6.34 -1.54 -1.15
C TRP A 173 -7.48 -2.02 -2.06
N LYS A 174 -7.76 -1.31 -3.15
CA LYS A 174 -8.83 -1.68 -4.10
C LYS A 174 -8.48 -2.97 -4.85
N MET A 175 -9.44 -3.89 -4.96
CA MET A 175 -9.26 -5.17 -5.66
C MET A 175 -9.57 -4.97 -7.15
N THR A 176 -8.71 -5.48 -8.01
CA THR A 176 -9.05 -5.65 -9.44
C THR A 176 -9.88 -6.93 -9.59
N PRO A 177 -11.12 -6.85 -10.12
CA PRO A 177 -11.95 -8.02 -10.37
C PRO A 177 -11.25 -9.06 -11.24
N ARG A 178 -11.57 -10.35 -11.04
CA ARG A 178 -10.96 -11.44 -11.82
C ARG A 178 -11.28 -11.35 -13.32
N ALA A 179 -12.46 -10.84 -13.67
CA ALA A 179 -12.85 -10.60 -15.06
C ALA A 179 -11.90 -9.59 -15.73
N ASP A 180 -11.71 -8.42 -15.10
CA ASP A 180 -10.81 -7.38 -15.61
C ASP A 180 -9.35 -7.85 -15.74
N ILE A 181 -8.89 -8.76 -14.86
CA ILE A 181 -7.53 -9.31 -14.92
C ILE A 181 -7.33 -10.22 -16.13
N ALA A 182 -8.37 -10.94 -16.56
CA ALA A 182 -8.28 -11.86 -17.69
C ALA A 182 -8.01 -11.11 -19.01
N ASP A 183 -8.51 -9.88 -19.13
CA ASP A 183 -8.37 -9.03 -20.31
C ASP A 183 -7.04 -8.25 -20.36
N MET A 184 -6.22 -8.31 -19.30
CA MET A 184 -4.98 -7.54 -19.19
C MET A 184 -3.79 -8.22 -19.90
N PRO A 185 -2.81 -7.44 -20.40
CA PRO A 185 -1.53 -7.99 -20.87
C PRO A 185 -0.82 -8.79 -19.77
N ARG A 186 -0.12 -9.88 -20.13
CA ARG A 186 0.53 -10.83 -19.17
C ARG A 186 1.31 -10.18 -18.03
N ARG A 187 2.01 -9.06 -18.29
CA ARG A 187 2.79 -8.34 -17.29
C ARG A 187 1.91 -7.62 -16.26
N GLU A 188 0.86 -6.96 -16.72
CA GLU A 188 -0.10 -6.26 -15.87
C GLU A 188 -0.97 -7.26 -15.10
N MET A 189 -1.34 -8.36 -15.75
CA MET A 189 -2.02 -9.50 -15.14
C MET A 189 -1.23 -10.05 -13.95
N PHE A 190 0.08 -10.33 -14.12
CA PHE A 190 0.93 -10.81 -13.01
C PHE A 190 1.01 -9.78 -11.87
N GLN A 191 1.17 -8.49 -12.19
CA GLN A 191 1.19 -7.43 -11.18
C GLN A 191 -0.14 -7.30 -10.42
N ALA A 192 -1.27 -7.36 -11.11
CA ALA A 192 -2.60 -7.32 -10.52
C ALA A 192 -2.86 -8.55 -9.64
N PHE A 193 -2.46 -9.73 -10.13
CA PHE A 193 -2.53 -10.97 -9.36
C PHE A 193 -1.65 -10.91 -8.10
N SER A 194 -0.39 -10.48 -8.20
CA SER A 194 0.48 -10.31 -7.04
C SER A 194 -0.07 -9.30 -6.03
N LYS A 195 -0.64 -8.17 -6.49
CA LYS A 195 -1.28 -7.18 -5.60
C LYS A 195 -2.51 -7.74 -4.90
N ASN A 196 -3.38 -8.45 -5.62
CA ASN A 196 -4.54 -9.11 -5.04
C ASN A 196 -4.12 -10.22 -4.06
N GLY A 197 -3.11 -11.02 -4.42
CA GLY A 197 -2.54 -12.04 -3.55
C GLY A 197 -1.94 -11.46 -2.28
N LEU A 198 -1.17 -10.37 -2.39
CA LEU A 198 -0.62 -9.65 -1.23
C LEU A 198 -1.74 -9.11 -0.32
N ARG A 199 -2.82 -8.56 -0.90
CA ARG A 199 -3.99 -8.14 -0.12
C ARG A 199 -4.61 -9.31 0.65
N VAL A 200 -4.85 -10.44 -0.01
CA VAL A 200 -5.42 -11.64 0.64
C VAL A 200 -4.48 -12.15 1.73
N PHE A 201 -3.18 -12.19 1.47
CA PHE A 201 -2.18 -12.56 2.45
C PHE A 201 -2.24 -11.67 3.70
N ILE A 202 -2.30 -10.34 3.52
CA ILE A 202 -2.46 -9.40 4.64
C ILE A 202 -3.78 -9.62 5.39
N GLN A 203 -4.87 -9.95 4.69
CA GLN A 203 -6.16 -10.26 5.33
C GLN A 203 -6.08 -11.54 6.17
N VAL A 204 -5.40 -12.58 5.67
CA VAL A 204 -5.16 -13.82 6.44
C VAL A 204 -4.27 -13.53 7.65
N LEU A 205 -3.23 -12.70 7.49
CA LEU A 205 -2.41 -12.25 8.63
C LEU A 205 -3.26 -11.47 9.65
N ALA A 206 -4.20 -10.64 9.23
CA ALA A 206 -5.09 -9.94 10.14
C ALA A 206 -5.96 -10.91 10.96
N LEU A 207 -6.49 -11.96 10.33
CA LEU A 207 -7.21 -13.04 11.03
C LEU A 207 -6.30 -13.78 12.02
N ASN A 208 -5.07 -14.07 11.60
CA ASN A 208 -4.08 -14.71 12.46
C ASN A 208 -3.74 -13.83 13.68
N VAL A 209 -3.52 -12.53 13.49
CA VAL A 209 -3.29 -11.58 14.59
C VAL A 209 -4.46 -11.57 15.56
N GLY A 210 -5.70 -11.58 15.07
CA GLY A 210 -6.89 -11.68 15.90
C GLY A 210 -6.92 -12.94 16.77
N LEU A 211 -6.73 -14.09 16.14
CA LEU A 211 -6.69 -15.39 16.83
C LEU A 211 -5.52 -15.46 17.82
N SER A 212 -4.32 -15.06 17.42
CA SER A 212 -3.16 -15.01 18.29
C SER A 212 -3.35 -14.06 19.47
N SER A 213 -4.04 -12.93 19.28
CA SER A 213 -4.33 -12.00 20.38
C SER A 213 -5.22 -12.64 21.45
N TRP A 214 -6.12 -13.53 21.04
CA TRP A 214 -6.97 -14.31 21.93
C TRP A 214 -6.22 -15.45 22.62
N PHE A 215 -5.37 -16.20 21.89
CA PHE A 215 -4.65 -17.34 22.47
C PHE A 215 -3.46 -16.95 23.34
N TYR A 216 -2.82 -15.80 23.09
CA TYR A 216 -1.63 -15.34 23.81
C TYR A 216 -1.93 -14.21 24.81
N ASP A 217 -3.20 -13.98 25.14
CA ASP A 217 -3.65 -12.93 26.08
C ASP A 217 -2.97 -11.58 25.84
N MET A 218 -3.07 -11.08 24.61
CA MET A 218 -2.43 -9.82 24.24
C MET A 218 -3.02 -8.66 25.06
N PRO A 219 -2.21 -7.75 25.64
CA PRO A 219 -2.71 -6.67 26.47
C PRO A 219 -3.78 -5.82 25.77
N SER A 220 -4.89 -5.59 26.47
CA SER A 220 -6.03 -4.82 25.96
C SER A 220 -5.65 -3.40 25.54
N ALA A 221 -4.70 -2.76 26.22
CA ALA A 221 -4.14 -1.45 25.84
C ALA A 221 -3.65 -1.41 24.39
N LEU A 222 -2.89 -2.45 23.99
CA LEU A 222 -2.29 -2.54 22.66
C LEU A 222 -3.36 -2.73 21.60
N MET A 223 -4.39 -3.52 21.90
CA MET A 223 -5.52 -3.76 21.02
C MET A 223 -6.34 -2.49 20.78
N ILE A 224 -6.66 -1.74 21.84
CA ILE A 224 -7.42 -0.49 21.75
C ILE A 224 -6.65 0.56 20.95
N TYR A 225 -5.34 0.67 21.18
CA TYR A 225 -4.48 1.53 20.39
C TYR A 225 -4.55 1.16 18.90
N TRP A 226 -4.41 -0.12 18.57
CA TRP A 226 -4.42 -0.59 17.19
C TRP A 226 -5.80 -0.44 16.53
N ILE A 227 -6.89 -0.74 17.24
CA ILE A 227 -8.27 -0.50 16.79
C ILE A 227 -8.46 0.99 16.45
N SER A 228 -8.15 1.87 17.40
CA SER A 228 -8.30 3.32 17.24
C SER A 228 -7.48 3.83 16.07
N SER A 229 -6.22 3.40 15.99
CA SER A 229 -5.32 3.72 14.90
C SER A 229 -5.92 3.25 13.57
N SER A 230 -6.25 1.98 13.38
CA SER A 230 -6.82 1.47 12.12
C SER A 230 -8.08 2.22 11.68
N ASN A 231 -9.01 2.48 12.61
CA ASN A 231 -10.25 3.21 12.32
C ASN A 231 -10.01 4.65 11.89
N ILE A 232 -9.07 5.35 12.55
CA ILE A 232 -8.67 6.70 12.14
C ILE A 232 -8.05 6.69 10.73
N ALA A 233 -7.25 5.68 10.37
CA ALA A 233 -6.66 5.61 9.02
C ALA A 233 -7.75 5.41 7.97
N THR A 234 -8.73 4.56 8.26
CA THR A 234 -9.86 4.34 7.38
C THR A 234 -10.64 5.64 7.19
N LEU A 235 -10.96 6.33 8.28
CA LEU A 235 -11.68 7.60 8.21
C LEU A 235 -10.91 8.65 7.41
N GLN A 236 -9.59 8.79 7.66
CA GLN A 236 -8.71 9.67 6.90
C GLN A 236 -8.68 9.28 5.41
N ASN A 237 -8.61 7.99 5.09
CA ASN A 237 -8.63 7.50 3.72
C ASN A 237 -9.92 7.90 3.00
N LEU A 238 -11.08 7.65 3.63
CA LEU A 238 -12.40 7.96 3.08
C LEU A 238 -12.58 9.47 2.90
N PHE A 239 -12.19 10.26 3.91
CA PHE A 239 -12.27 11.73 3.86
C PHE A 239 -11.41 12.31 2.74
N LEU A 240 -10.15 11.85 2.61
CA LEU A 240 -9.24 12.30 1.57
C LEU A 240 -9.71 11.87 0.17
N GLU A 241 -10.28 10.67 0.01
CA GLU A 241 -10.82 10.25 -1.28
C GLU A 241 -12.03 11.10 -1.71
N LYS A 242 -12.92 11.41 -0.77
CA LYS A 242 -14.11 12.22 -1.04
C LYS A 242 -13.76 13.67 -1.38
N ASN A 243 -12.85 14.27 -0.60
CA ASN A 243 -12.60 15.72 -0.66
C ASN A 243 -11.44 16.13 -1.58
N LEU A 244 -10.38 15.33 -1.67
CA LEU A 244 -9.16 15.72 -2.40
C LEU A 244 -9.16 15.26 -3.87
N PHE A 245 -9.94 14.23 -4.23
CA PHE A 245 -9.89 13.57 -5.54
C PHE A 245 -11.23 13.49 -6.28
N THR A 246 -12.04 14.54 -6.20
CA THR A 246 -13.39 14.61 -6.81
C THR A 246 -13.39 14.42 -8.33
N LYS A 247 -12.31 14.79 -9.03
CA LYS A 247 -12.21 14.59 -10.49
C LYS A 247 -11.65 13.20 -10.79
N PRO A 248 -12.22 12.40 -11.71
CA PRO A 248 -11.57 11.17 -12.16
C PRO A 248 -10.24 11.49 -12.87
N PRO A 249 -9.25 10.58 -12.81
CA PRO A 249 -8.03 10.72 -13.61
C PRO A 249 -8.36 10.60 -15.11
N MET A 250 -7.48 11.11 -15.97
CA MET A 250 -7.65 10.95 -17.41
C MET A 250 -7.73 9.46 -17.80
N PRO A 251 -8.66 9.06 -18.68
CA PRO A 251 -8.78 7.68 -19.10
C PRO A 251 -7.50 7.24 -19.82
N LEU A 252 -7.05 6.01 -19.56
CA LEU A 252 -5.97 5.41 -20.31
C LEU A 252 -6.44 5.09 -21.73
N ALA A 253 -5.52 5.16 -22.69
CA ALA A 253 -5.80 4.75 -24.06
C ALA A 253 -6.06 3.23 -24.07
N SER A 254 -7.32 2.83 -24.20
CA SER A 254 -7.70 1.43 -24.32
C SER A 254 -7.97 1.09 -25.78
N ARG A 255 -7.33 0.04 -26.28
CA ARG A 255 -7.59 -0.48 -27.63
C ARG A 255 -8.89 -1.27 -27.58
N ARG A 256 -9.98 -0.69 -28.08
CA ARG A 256 -11.25 -1.38 -28.23
C ARG A 256 -11.29 -2.04 -29.61
N TYR A 257 -11.59 -3.33 -29.64
CA TYR A 257 -11.92 -4.03 -30.88
C TYR A 257 -13.40 -3.83 -31.12
N VAL A 258 -13.74 -3.27 -32.28
CA VAL A 258 -15.14 -3.14 -32.73
C VAL A 258 -15.37 -4.29 -33.69
N GLU A 259 -16.27 -5.19 -33.33
CA GLU A 259 -16.69 -6.27 -34.21
C GLU A 259 -17.65 -5.70 -35.27
N PHE A 260 -17.33 -5.91 -36.54
CA PHE A 260 -18.18 -5.50 -37.65
C PHE A 260 -19.18 -6.62 -37.93
N HIS A 261 -20.45 -6.42 -37.59
CA HIS A 261 -21.51 -7.39 -37.85
C HIS A 261 -21.89 -7.47 -39.34
N ASN A 262 -21.48 -6.48 -40.15
CA ASN A 262 -21.71 -6.44 -41.58
C ASN A 262 -20.39 -6.20 -42.33
N PRO A 263 -19.92 -7.16 -43.16
CA PRO A 263 -18.67 -7.03 -43.92
C PRO A 263 -18.69 -5.92 -44.98
N ASP A 264 -19.86 -5.44 -45.39
CA ASP A 264 -20.02 -4.38 -46.41
C ASP A 264 -20.16 -2.97 -45.82
N ALA A 265 -20.16 -2.82 -44.49
CA ALA A 265 -20.28 -1.52 -43.85
C ALA A 265 -18.98 -0.70 -44.03
N GLN A 266 -19.10 0.52 -44.57
CA GLN A 266 -17.96 1.44 -44.68
C GLN A 266 -17.37 1.75 -43.30
N ASP A 267 -16.04 1.59 -43.18
CA ASP A 267 -15.29 1.84 -41.95
C ASP A 267 -15.46 3.31 -41.49
N PRO A 268 -16.17 3.58 -40.38
CA PRO A 268 -16.43 4.93 -39.91
C PRO A 268 -15.14 5.67 -39.49
N PHE A 269 -14.04 4.96 -39.26
CA PHE A 269 -12.74 5.56 -38.94
C PHE A 269 -11.95 5.97 -40.18
N ARG A 270 -12.31 5.50 -41.39
CA ARG A 270 -11.74 5.98 -42.66
C ARG A 270 -12.39 7.25 -43.18
N VAL A 271 -13.63 7.55 -42.77
CA VAL A 271 -14.40 8.68 -43.31
C VAL A 271 -13.92 10.04 -42.79
N LYS A 272 -13.22 10.09 -41.64
CA LYS A 272 -12.79 11.35 -40.98
C LYS A 272 -11.38 11.86 -41.37
N LEU A 273 -10.73 11.27 -42.37
CA LEU A 273 -9.38 11.66 -42.81
C LEU A 273 -9.32 12.19 -44.26
N ARG A 274 -10.44 12.67 -44.80
CA ARG A 274 -10.48 13.45 -46.05
C ARG A 274 -10.83 14.89 -45.78
#